data_AF-A0A843C1C7-F1
#
_entry.id   AF-A0A843C1C7-F1
#
_cell.length_a   1.000
_cell.length_b   1.000
_cell.length_c   1.000
_cell.angle_alpha   90.00
_cell.angle_beta   90.00
_cell.angle_gamma   90.00
#
_symmetry.space_group_name_H-M   'P 1'
#
loop_
_entity.id
_entity.type
_entity.pdbx_description
1 polymer ?
#
loop_
_entity_poly.entity_id
_entity_poly.type
_entity_poly.pdbx_seq_one_letter_code
_entity_poly.pdbx_strand_id
1 'polypeptide(L)'
;MSRMFSNLFRINLAEYYLIDDIGLNKRITPRPKILFDSDALVIVSNLDQKIYNFTGINASEKKQTAAAKLAKDLGARLGLSVEPITYPAEDIPPEHLQFIEYFTDDFYLPKTPVDTSNFYRCYFCEQIVDRRLKACSSCGKEIIDCFVCNFPILYGDMVGKCSLCGAAAHLVHFYEWLKALGMCSNCNEKLHPEGIIPIIEDNKETFFE
;
A
#
# COMPACT_ATOMS: atom_id res chain seq x y z
N MET A 1 -7.80 -16.73 -1.18
CA MET A 1 -7.08 -15.65 -0.46
C MET A 1 -6.12 -14.98 -1.44
N SER A 2 -6.48 -13.80 -1.93
CA SER A 2 -5.67 -13.03 -2.87
C SER A 2 -4.36 -12.57 -2.23
N ARG A 3 -3.26 -12.66 -2.99
CA ARG A 3 -1.89 -12.29 -2.58
C ARG A 3 -1.79 -10.83 -2.08
N MET A 4 -2.70 -9.94 -2.47
CA MET A 4 -2.71 -8.56 -1.99
C MET A 4 -3.10 -8.43 -0.50
N PHE A 5 -4.01 -9.27 0.00
CA PHE A 5 -4.49 -9.17 1.39
C PHE A 5 -3.41 -9.55 2.42
N SER A 6 -2.46 -10.42 2.08
CA SER A 6 -1.32 -10.69 2.97
C SER A 6 -0.41 -9.48 3.12
N ASN A 7 -0.31 -8.64 2.08
CA ASN A 7 0.78 -7.67 1.91
C ASN A 7 0.58 -6.40 2.74
N LEU A 8 -0.63 -5.82 2.74
CA LEU A 8 -0.98 -4.69 3.61
C LEU A 8 -0.91 -5.05 5.11
N PHE A 9 -1.20 -6.32 5.44
CA PHE A 9 -1.01 -6.84 6.79
C PHE A 9 0.47 -6.94 7.18
N ARG A 10 1.36 -7.37 6.25
CA ARG A 10 2.81 -7.42 6.52
C ARG A 10 3.36 -6.05 6.90
N ILE A 11 2.90 -5.03 6.18
CA ILE A 11 3.39 -3.65 6.31
C ILE A 11 2.97 -3.03 7.65
N ASN A 12 1.72 -3.20 8.07
CA ASN A 12 1.25 -2.64 9.35
C ASN A 12 1.84 -3.32 10.59
N LEU A 13 2.48 -4.48 10.43
CA LEU A 13 3.09 -5.25 11.51
C LEU A 13 4.61 -5.12 11.57
N ALA A 14 5.21 -4.30 10.71
CA ALA A 14 6.65 -4.07 10.67
C ALA A 14 7.06 -2.79 11.41
N GLU A 15 8.27 -2.80 11.95
CA GLU A 15 8.93 -1.59 12.45
C GLU A 15 9.94 -1.09 11.43
N TYR A 16 10.01 0.23 11.26
CA TYR A 16 10.82 0.87 10.21
C TYR A 16 11.82 1.85 10.82
N TYR A 17 13.06 1.79 10.36
CA TYR A 17 14.14 2.64 10.82
C TYR A 17 14.86 3.25 9.62
N LEU A 18 14.71 4.56 9.42
CA LEU A 18 15.44 5.30 8.39
C LEU A 18 16.77 5.78 8.95
N ILE A 19 17.84 5.64 8.16
CA ILE A 19 19.16 6.15 8.50
C ILE A 19 19.37 7.51 7.83
N ASP A 20 19.64 8.53 8.63
CA ASP A 20 19.92 9.87 8.13
C ASP A 20 21.37 10.04 7.63
N ASP A 21 21.69 11.21 7.06
CA ASP A 21 23.02 11.49 6.51
C ASP A 21 24.14 11.49 7.55
N ILE A 22 23.81 11.60 8.84
CA ILE A 22 24.78 11.52 9.93
C ILE A 22 24.86 10.13 10.56
N GLY A 23 24.17 9.14 10.00
CA GLY A 23 24.19 7.75 10.45
C GLY A 23 23.37 7.49 11.72
N LEU A 24 22.51 8.42 12.13
CA LEU A 24 21.53 8.18 13.18
C LEU A 24 20.32 7.50 12.60
N ASN A 25 19.73 6.60 13.39
CA ASN A 25 18.49 5.94 13.02
C ASN A 25 17.30 6.67 13.64
N LYS A 26 16.26 6.85 12.84
CA LYS A 26 14.97 7.36 13.29
C LYS A 26 13.93 6.28 13.04
N ARG A 27 13.23 5.88 14.10
CA ARG A 27 12.02 5.06 13.95
C ARG A 27 10.97 5.89 13.23
N ILE A 28 10.41 5.36 12.14
CA ILE A 28 9.41 6.04 11.33
C ILE A 28 8.09 5.24 11.33
N THR A 29 6.99 5.94 11.15
CA THR A 29 5.69 5.34 10.87
C THR A 29 5.61 4.93 9.39
N PRO A 30 4.71 4.01 9.00
CA PRO A 30 4.53 3.65 7.59
C PRO A 30 4.23 4.89 6.73
N ARG A 31 4.81 4.97 5.53
CA ARG A 31 4.82 6.10 4.55
C ARG A 31 5.76 7.31 4.77
N PRO A 32 7.04 7.14 5.13
CA PRO A 32 8.04 8.15 4.80
C PRO A 32 8.20 8.25 3.27
N LYS A 33 8.34 9.47 2.72
CA LYS A 33 8.82 9.64 1.35
C LYS A 33 10.31 9.28 1.33
N ILE A 34 10.64 8.04 0.98
CA ILE A 34 12.03 7.55 0.92
C ILE A 34 12.53 7.64 -0.51
N LEU A 35 13.76 8.14 -0.68
CA LEU A 35 14.48 8.08 -1.94
C LEU A 35 15.41 6.86 -1.90
N PHE A 36 14.91 5.71 -2.37
CA PHE A 36 15.61 4.44 -2.18
C PHE A 36 16.98 4.35 -2.86
N ASP A 37 17.30 5.22 -3.81
CA ASP A 37 18.62 5.22 -4.44
C ASP A 37 19.71 5.74 -3.50
N SER A 38 19.39 6.61 -2.55
CA SER A 38 20.34 7.38 -1.73
C SER A 38 20.13 7.21 -0.21
N ASP A 39 19.07 6.50 0.18
CA ASP A 39 18.75 6.21 1.58
C ASP A 39 19.10 4.78 2.00
N ALA A 40 19.08 4.55 3.32
CA ALA A 40 19.16 3.22 3.90
C ALA A 40 18.05 3.04 4.93
N LEU A 41 17.38 1.89 4.87
CA LEU A 41 16.18 1.55 5.63
C LEU A 41 16.33 0.16 6.24
N VAL A 42 16.10 0.05 7.55
CA VAL A 42 16.00 -1.23 8.23
C VAL A 42 14.53 -1.51 8.55
N ILE A 43 14.04 -2.68 8.11
CA ILE A 43 12.68 -3.14 8.34
C ILE A 43 12.72 -4.37 9.23
N VAL A 44 11.99 -4.34 10.34
CA VAL A 44 11.79 -5.50 11.22
C VAL A 44 10.40 -6.08 10.93
N SER A 45 10.33 -7.19 10.20
CA SER A 45 9.06 -7.86 9.87
C SER A 45 8.73 -8.89 10.94
N ASN A 46 7.69 -8.61 11.73
CA ASN A 46 7.16 -9.57 12.70
C ASN A 46 6.46 -10.74 12.02
N LEU A 47 5.98 -10.58 10.79
CA LEU A 47 5.31 -11.67 10.08
C LEU A 47 6.31 -12.70 9.57
N ASP A 48 7.38 -12.23 8.93
CA ASP A 48 8.39 -13.10 8.31
C ASP A 48 9.46 -13.54 9.31
N GLN A 49 9.44 -12.99 10.54
CA GLN A 49 10.46 -13.21 11.57
C GLN A 49 11.86 -12.93 11.01
N LYS A 50 11.98 -11.80 10.29
CA LYS A 50 13.18 -11.39 9.56
C LYS A 50 13.42 -9.88 9.69
N ILE A 51 14.67 -9.49 9.49
CA ILE A 51 15.09 -8.10 9.37
C ILE A 51 15.61 -7.88 7.95
N TYR A 52 15.06 -6.90 7.25
CA TYR A 52 15.53 -6.49 5.94
C TYR A 52 16.37 -5.23 6.05
N ASN A 53 17.59 -5.27 5.51
CA ASN A 53 18.48 -4.11 5.43
C ASN A 53 18.51 -3.59 3.99
N PHE A 54 17.62 -2.66 3.67
CA PHE A 54 17.53 -2.01 2.36
C PHE A 54 18.54 -0.86 2.28
N THR A 55 19.37 -0.85 1.24
CA THR A 55 20.38 0.19 1.03
C THR A 55 20.39 0.60 -0.44
N GLY A 56 20.28 1.89 -0.72
CA GLY A 56 20.41 2.43 -2.05
C GLY A 56 21.83 2.33 -2.60
N ILE A 57 21.98 2.10 -3.91
CA ILE A 57 23.29 2.05 -4.58
C ILE A 57 24.10 3.35 -4.41
N ASN A 58 23.41 4.49 -4.27
CA ASN A 58 24.00 5.82 -4.08
C ASN A 58 23.95 6.28 -2.61
N ALA A 59 23.56 5.41 -1.67
CA ALA A 59 23.59 5.75 -0.25
C ALA A 59 25.03 5.97 0.21
N SER A 60 25.27 6.99 1.03
CA SER A 60 26.62 7.29 1.54
C SER A 60 27.17 6.11 2.35
N GLU A 61 28.49 5.86 2.31
CA GLU A 61 29.15 4.78 3.07
C GLU A 61 28.75 4.80 4.56
N LYS A 62 28.56 6.00 5.11
CA LYS A 62 28.09 6.21 6.48
C LYS A 62 26.67 5.67 6.70
N LYS A 63 25.72 5.94 5.79
CA LYS A 63 24.37 5.36 5.83
C LYS A 63 24.42 3.84 5.72
N GLN A 64 25.17 3.30 4.76
CA GLN A 64 25.28 1.84 4.56
C GLN A 64 25.82 1.14 5.81
N THR A 65 26.89 1.68 6.38
CA THR A 65 27.53 1.13 7.59
C THR A 65 26.61 1.21 8.81
N ALA A 66 25.91 2.34 8.99
CA ALA A 66 24.97 2.51 10.09
C ALA A 66 23.75 1.58 9.97
N ALA A 67 23.21 1.40 8.77
CA ALA A 67 22.10 0.47 8.50
C ALA A 67 22.50 -0.97 8.78
N ALA A 68 23.65 -1.42 8.24
CA ALA A 68 24.16 -2.76 8.47
C ALA A 68 24.43 -3.05 9.96
N LYS A 69 25.01 -2.07 10.67
CA LYS A 69 25.22 -2.17 12.12
C LYS A 69 23.90 -2.30 12.87
N LEU A 70 22.93 -1.41 12.60
CA LEU A 70 21.62 -1.44 13.24
C LEU A 70 20.90 -2.77 12.99
N ALA A 71 20.88 -3.25 11.74
CA ALA A 71 20.24 -4.51 11.38
C ALA A 71 20.88 -5.70 12.11
N LYS A 72 22.22 -5.74 12.20
CA LYS A 72 22.95 -6.77 12.95
C LYS A 72 22.62 -6.73 14.45
N ASP A 73 22.62 -5.54 15.05
CA ASP A 73 22.33 -5.35 16.48
C ASP A 73 20.90 -5.77 16.82
N LEU A 74 19.93 -5.38 15.98
CA LEU A 74 18.53 -5.80 16.12
C LEU A 74 18.36 -7.31 15.92
N GLY A 75 19.03 -7.90 14.92
CA GLY A 75 18.98 -9.33 14.64
C GLY A 75 19.49 -10.15 15.81
N ALA A 76 20.62 -9.76 16.40
CA ALA A 76 21.17 -10.40 17.60
C ALA A 76 20.23 -10.26 18.81
N ARG A 77 19.63 -9.07 19.00
CA ARG A 77 18.74 -8.80 20.14
C ARG A 77 17.41 -9.55 20.06
N LEU A 78 16.84 -9.67 18.86
CA LEU A 78 15.51 -10.27 18.63
C LEU A 78 15.59 -11.75 18.23
N GLY A 79 16.78 -12.28 17.96
CA GLY A 79 16.95 -13.65 17.46
C GLY A 79 16.46 -13.83 16.02
N LEU A 80 16.49 -12.77 15.21
CA LEU A 80 16.00 -12.76 13.83
C LEU A 80 17.16 -12.76 12.83
N SER A 81 16.96 -13.40 11.68
CA SER A 81 17.93 -13.36 10.58
C SER A 81 17.89 -12.02 9.84
N VAL A 82 19.05 -11.57 9.35
CA VAL A 82 19.20 -10.31 8.60
C VAL A 82 19.41 -10.61 7.13
N GLU A 83 18.61 -9.97 6.27
CA GLU A 83 18.63 -10.10 4.83
C GLU A 83 19.03 -8.75 4.20
N PRO A 84 20.25 -8.63 3.64
CA PRO A 84 20.70 -7.41 2.98
C PRO A 84 20.09 -7.30 1.58
N ILE A 85 19.60 -6.10 1.24
CA ILE A 85 18.99 -5.81 -0.06
C ILE A 85 19.57 -4.49 -0.58
N THR A 86 20.17 -4.53 -1.76
CA THR A 86 20.67 -3.33 -2.46
C THR A 86 19.68 -2.90 -3.54
N TYR A 87 19.37 -1.60 -3.64
CA TYR A 87 18.42 -1.07 -4.61
C TYR A 87 18.99 0.08 -5.46
N PRO A 88 18.71 0.14 -6.77
CA PRO A 88 18.12 -0.94 -7.57
C PRO A 88 19.11 -2.10 -7.76
N ALA A 89 18.58 -3.31 -7.84
CA ALA A 89 19.31 -4.50 -8.28
C ALA A 89 18.46 -5.25 -9.30
N GLU A 90 19.11 -5.91 -10.27
CA GLU A 90 18.41 -6.64 -11.35
C GLU A 90 17.60 -7.83 -10.82
N ASP A 91 18.06 -8.44 -9.73
CA ASP A 91 17.51 -9.69 -9.18
C ASP A 91 16.79 -9.51 -7.83
N ILE A 92 16.03 -8.41 -7.65
CA ILE A 92 15.24 -8.24 -6.42
C ILE A 92 14.06 -9.22 -6.44
N PRO A 93 13.93 -10.11 -5.44
CA PRO A 93 12.80 -11.02 -5.35
C PRO A 93 11.46 -10.27 -5.36
N PRO A 94 10.42 -10.77 -6.05
CA PRO A 94 9.11 -10.10 -6.16
C PRO A 94 8.48 -9.72 -4.81
N GLU A 95 8.75 -10.47 -3.76
CA GLU A 95 8.33 -10.19 -2.38
C GLU A 95 9.00 -8.94 -1.78
N HIS A 96 10.21 -8.59 -2.22
CA HIS A 96 10.92 -7.39 -1.77
C HIS A 96 10.51 -6.15 -2.54
N LEU A 97 10.15 -6.30 -3.83
CA LEU A 97 9.62 -5.20 -4.64
C LEU A 97 8.37 -4.58 -4.00
N GLN A 98 7.54 -5.38 -3.32
CA GLN A 98 6.34 -4.88 -2.64
C GLN A 98 6.65 -3.94 -1.47
N PHE A 99 7.73 -4.19 -0.72
CA PHE A 99 8.17 -3.24 0.30
C PHE A 99 8.61 -1.92 -0.34
N ILE A 100 9.35 -2.00 -1.44
CA ILE A 100 9.85 -0.82 -2.16
C ILE A 100 8.67 -0.01 -2.72
N GLU A 101 7.74 -0.65 -3.42
CA GLU A 101 6.51 -0.05 -3.96
C GLU A 101 5.67 0.64 -2.87
N TYR A 102 5.62 0.08 -1.65
CA TYR A 102 4.89 0.70 -0.55
C TYR A 102 5.52 2.02 -0.06
N PHE A 103 6.84 2.14 -0.15
CA PHE A 103 7.61 3.29 0.37
C PHE A 103 7.93 4.33 -0.71
N THR A 104 7.95 3.93 -1.98
CA THR A 104 8.02 4.86 -3.10
C THR A 104 6.60 5.29 -3.47
N ASP A 105 6.20 6.52 -3.15
CA ASP A 105 5.08 7.15 -3.87
C ASP A 105 5.38 7.01 -5.38
N ASP A 106 4.55 6.30 -6.16
CA ASP A 106 4.36 6.12 -7.63
C ASP A 106 5.33 6.73 -8.70
N PHE A 107 6.49 7.24 -8.33
CA PHE A 107 7.26 8.28 -9.04
C PHE A 107 8.73 7.91 -9.30
N TYR A 108 9.24 6.78 -8.80
CA TYR A 108 10.66 6.42 -8.95
C TYR A 108 10.97 5.23 -9.86
N LEU A 109 10.01 4.79 -10.68
CA LEU A 109 10.39 4.22 -11.97
C LEU A 109 10.60 5.40 -12.93
N PRO A 110 11.70 5.48 -13.69
CA PRO A 110 11.84 6.44 -14.77
C PRO A 110 10.76 6.15 -15.81
N LYS A 111 9.56 6.70 -15.58
CA LYS A 111 8.49 6.72 -16.55
C LYS A 111 9.02 7.61 -17.66
N THR A 112 9.19 7.05 -18.85
CA THR A 112 9.00 7.83 -20.06
C THR A 112 7.73 8.67 -19.86
N PRO A 113 7.73 9.99 -20.15
CA PRO A 113 6.62 10.87 -19.79
C PRO A 113 5.44 10.63 -20.72
N VAL A 114 4.79 9.48 -20.55
CA VAL A 114 3.42 9.28 -20.97
C VAL A 114 2.60 9.91 -19.86
N ASP A 115 1.89 10.98 -20.19
CA ASP A 115 0.93 11.62 -19.27
C ASP A 115 -0.20 10.62 -18.96
N THR A 116 0.03 9.76 -17.97
CA THR A 116 -0.95 8.78 -17.49
C THR A 116 -1.95 9.39 -16.52
N SER A 117 -1.95 10.71 -16.30
CA SER A 117 -2.84 11.37 -15.33
C SER A 117 -4.34 11.21 -15.66
N ASN A 118 -4.63 10.88 -16.92
CA ASN A 118 -6.00 10.69 -17.42
C ASN A 118 -6.46 9.22 -17.45
N PHE A 119 -5.69 8.27 -16.92
CA PHE A 119 -6.03 6.86 -16.99
C PHE A 119 -6.00 6.17 -15.62
N TYR A 120 -6.90 5.21 -15.41
CA TYR A 120 -6.89 4.33 -14.24
C TYR A 120 -7.26 2.89 -14.61
N ARG A 121 -7.08 1.93 -13.69
CA ARG A 121 -7.44 0.52 -13.91
C ARG A 121 -8.87 0.25 -13.42
N CYS A 122 -9.69 -0.36 -14.28
CA CYS A 122 -11.04 -0.78 -13.94
C CYS A 122 -11.06 -1.74 -12.75
N TYR A 123 -11.87 -1.45 -11.73
CA TYR A 123 -12.03 -2.32 -10.55
C TYR A 123 -12.39 -3.77 -10.88
N PHE A 124 -13.17 -3.99 -11.94
CA PHE A 124 -13.73 -5.29 -12.28
C PHE A 124 -12.86 -6.14 -13.21
N CYS A 125 -12.30 -5.53 -14.25
CA CYS A 125 -11.60 -6.27 -15.32
C CYS A 125 -10.14 -5.84 -15.50
N GLU A 126 -9.62 -4.97 -14.63
CA GLU A 126 -8.24 -4.49 -14.61
C GLU A 126 -7.81 -3.62 -15.82
N GLN A 127 -8.63 -3.55 -16.88
CA GLN A 127 -8.31 -2.77 -18.07
C GLN A 127 -8.15 -1.28 -17.81
N ILE A 128 -7.27 -0.65 -18.59
CA ILE A 128 -7.02 0.79 -18.53
C ILE A 128 -8.25 1.53 -19.06
N VAL A 129 -8.74 2.49 -18.29
CA VAL A 129 -9.93 3.29 -18.57
C VAL A 129 -9.53 4.76 -18.56
N ASP A 130 -10.03 5.51 -19.54
CA ASP A 130 -9.93 6.98 -19.57
C ASP A 130 -10.83 7.57 -18.47
N ARG A 131 -10.26 8.47 -17.67
CA ARG A 131 -10.92 9.12 -16.54
C ARG A 131 -12.18 9.89 -16.90
N ARG A 132 -12.37 10.26 -18.16
CA ARG A 132 -13.55 10.95 -18.67
C ARG A 132 -14.76 10.02 -18.85
N LEU A 133 -14.54 8.71 -18.90
CA LEU A 133 -15.59 7.72 -19.10
C LEU A 133 -16.26 7.36 -17.77
N LYS A 134 -17.59 7.27 -17.79
CA LYS A 134 -18.40 6.81 -16.64
C LYS A 134 -18.52 5.30 -16.53
N ALA A 135 -18.11 4.58 -17.58
CA ALA A 135 -18.15 3.12 -17.65
C ALA A 135 -16.89 2.59 -18.33
N CYS A 136 -16.46 1.40 -17.96
CA CYS A 136 -15.32 0.75 -18.57
C CYS A 136 -15.66 0.32 -20.01
N SER A 137 -14.88 0.77 -20.99
CA SER A 137 -15.07 0.38 -22.40
C SER A 137 -14.88 -1.12 -22.66
N SER A 138 -14.19 -1.84 -21.77
CA SER A 138 -13.92 -3.27 -21.94
C SER A 138 -15.00 -4.18 -21.34
N CYS A 139 -15.45 -3.92 -20.11
CA CYS A 139 -16.44 -4.78 -19.44
C CYS A 139 -17.84 -4.17 -19.35
N GLY A 140 -18.01 -2.92 -19.78
CA GLY A 140 -19.29 -2.20 -19.76
C GLY A 140 -19.78 -1.77 -18.38
N LYS A 141 -19.14 -2.21 -17.29
CA LYS A 141 -19.54 -1.85 -15.92
C LYS A 141 -19.26 -0.38 -15.63
N GLU A 142 -20.18 0.25 -14.90
CA GLU A 142 -20.04 1.62 -14.43
C GLU A 142 -18.87 1.76 -13.46
N ILE A 143 -18.22 2.91 -13.51
CA ILE A 143 -17.12 3.25 -12.61
C ILE A 143 -17.74 3.66 -11.28
N ILE A 144 -17.33 2.98 -10.22
CA ILE A 144 -17.87 3.20 -8.88
C ILE A 144 -17.04 4.30 -8.24
N ASP A 145 -17.70 5.37 -7.82
CA ASP A 145 -17.08 6.39 -6.99
C ASP A 145 -17.27 6.06 -5.52
N CYS A 146 -16.23 6.30 -4.72
CA CYS A 146 -16.31 6.22 -3.28
C CYS A 146 -17.21 7.34 -2.75
N PHE A 147 -18.34 7.00 -2.11
CA PHE A 147 -19.29 7.99 -1.63
C PHE A 147 -18.74 8.92 -0.53
N VAL A 148 -17.56 8.64 0.03
CA VAL A 148 -16.91 9.48 1.06
C VAL A 148 -15.96 10.51 0.44
N CYS A 149 -15.08 10.11 -0.48
CA CYS A 149 -14.06 10.99 -1.04
C CYS A 149 -14.34 11.45 -2.47
N ASN A 150 -15.38 10.91 -3.12
CA ASN A 150 -15.75 11.18 -4.52
C ASN A 150 -14.63 10.88 -5.53
N PHE A 151 -13.71 9.99 -5.17
CA PHE A 151 -12.72 9.44 -6.10
C PHE A 151 -13.14 8.05 -6.58
N PRO A 152 -12.79 7.67 -7.82
CA PRO A 152 -13.12 6.35 -8.35
C PRO A 152 -12.41 5.27 -7.54
N ILE A 153 -13.12 4.16 -7.34
CA ILE A 153 -12.60 2.92 -6.77
C ILE A 153 -11.90 2.15 -7.89
N LEU A 154 -10.62 1.86 -7.71
CA LEU A 154 -9.73 1.29 -8.71
C LEU A 154 -9.35 -0.15 -8.37
N TYR A 155 -8.86 -0.89 -9.37
CA TYR A 155 -8.35 -2.23 -9.15
C TYR A 155 -7.28 -2.26 -8.05
N GLY A 156 -7.44 -3.19 -7.09
CA GLY A 156 -6.56 -3.33 -5.93
C GLY A 156 -7.00 -2.55 -4.69
N ASP A 157 -7.97 -1.64 -4.82
CA ASP A 157 -8.52 -0.93 -3.67
C ASP A 157 -9.25 -1.89 -2.72
N MET A 158 -9.07 -1.66 -1.42
CA MET A 158 -9.95 -2.25 -0.41
C MET A 158 -11.25 -1.47 -0.37
N VAL A 159 -12.37 -2.19 -0.48
CA VAL A 159 -13.68 -1.57 -0.64
C VAL A 159 -14.66 -2.23 0.32
N GLY A 160 -15.53 -1.42 0.91
CA GLY A 160 -16.63 -1.87 1.75
C GLY A 160 -17.96 -1.31 1.26
N LYS A 161 -19.04 -2.07 1.48
CA LYS A 161 -20.42 -1.63 1.24
C LYS A 161 -21.18 -1.39 2.52
N CYS A 162 -22.07 -0.41 2.49
CA CYS A 162 -23.07 -0.21 3.54
C CYS A 162 -24.04 -1.39 3.54
N SER A 163 -24.21 -2.10 4.67
CA SER A 163 -25.17 -3.20 4.77
C SER A 163 -26.63 -2.77 4.60
N LEU A 164 -26.92 -1.48 4.75
CA LEU A 164 -28.28 -0.93 4.67
C LEU A 164 -28.64 -0.44 3.27
N CYS A 165 -27.75 0.29 2.60
CA CYS A 165 -28.04 0.91 1.29
C CYS A 165 -27.19 0.41 0.13
N GLY A 166 -26.20 -0.47 0.38
CA GLY A 166 -25.34 -1.04 -0.65
C GLY A 166 -24.31 -0.08 -1.27
N ALA A 167 -24.28 1.20 -0.86
CA ALA A 167 -23.29 2.16 -1.35
C ALA A 167 -21.87 1.73 -1.01
N ALA A 168 -20.95 1.91 -1.95
CA ALA A 168 -19.55 1.45 -1.85
C ALA A 168 -18.59 2.61 -1.61
N ALA A 169 -17.58 2.36 -0.77
CA ALA A 169 -16.50 3.31 -0.48
C ALA A 169 -15.19 2.57 -0.29
N HIS A 170 -14.07 3.28 -0.46
CA HIS A 170 -12.77 2.83 0.04
C HIS A 170 -12.91 2.45 1.51
N LEU A 171 -12.48 1.24 1.86
CA LEU A 171 -12.73 0.65 3.17
C LEU A 171 -12.19 1.54 4.31
N VAL A 172 -11.01 2.13 4.11
CA VAL A 172 -10.37 3.06 5.06
C VAL A 172 -11.23 4.30 5.27
N HIS A 173 -11.63 4.99 4.19
CA HIS A 173 -12.47 6.19 4.29
C HIS A 173 -13.82 5.89 4.93
N PHE A 174 -14.38 4.71 4.68
CA PHE A 174 -15.64 4.31 5.28
C PHE A 174 -15.51 4.08 6.80
N TYR A 175 -14.48 3.36 7.25
CA TYR A 175 -14.23 3.17 8.68
C TYR A 175 -13.97 4.49 9.41
N GLU A 176 -13.15 5.38 8.84
CA GLU A 176 -12.87 6.69 9.43
C GLU A 176 -14.14 7.53 9.56
N TRP A 177 -14.98 7.54 8.52
CA TRP A 177 -16.26 8.22 8.53
C TRP A 177 -17.21 7.68 9.62
N LEU A 178 -17.38 6.36 9.70
CA LEU A 178 -18.23 5.74 10.73
C LEU A 178 -17.69 5.97 12.13
N LYS A 179 -16.37 5.95 12.32
CA LYS A 179 -15.77 6.25 13.62
C LYS A 179 -16.05 7.69 14.05
N ALA A 180 -16.06 8.63 13.11
CA ALA A 180 -16.31 10.04 13.39
C ALA A 180 -17.80 10.36 13.64
N LEU A 181 -18.70 9.77 12.84
CA LEU A 181 -20.11 10.19 12.80
C LEU A 181 -21.11 9.09 13.18
N GLY A 182 -20.72 7.82 13.19
CA GLY A 182 -21.59 6.69 13.52
C GLY A 182 -22.74 6.46 12.54
N MET A 183 -22.67 7.02 11.33
CA MET A 183 -23.73 6.96 10.32
C MET A 183 -23.17 6.92 8.90
N CYS A 184 -23.90 6.28 7.98
CA CYS A 184 -23.51 6.19 6.56
C CYS A 184 -23.66 7.55 5.86
N SER A 185 -22.61 8.05 5.19
CA SER A 185 -22.69 9.33 4.45
C SER A 185 -23.66 9.32 3.26
N ASN A 186 -24.02 8.14 2.74
CA ASN A 186 -24.89 8.03 1.58
C ASN A 186 -26.37 7.98 1.96
N CYS A 187 -26.77 7.11 2.89
CA CYS A 187 -28.17 6.97 3.29
C CYS A 187 -28.55 7.68 4.59
N ASN A 188 -27.58 8.22 5.32
CA ASN A 188 -27.78 8.88 6.63
C ASN A 188 -28.35 7.99 7.74
N GLU A 189 -28.38 6.68 7.55
CA GLU A 189 -28.76 5.73 8.60
C GLU A 189 -27.60 5.46 9.55
N LYS A 190 -27.93 5.23 10.83
CA LYS A 190 -26.93 4.82 11.83
C LYS A 190 -26.33 3.48 11.43
N LEU A 191 -25.01 3.42 11.43
CA LEU A 191 -24.27 2.24 11.01
C LEU A 191 -23.06 2.05 11.91
N HIS A 192 -22.97 0.88 12.54
CA HIS A 192 -21.79 0.46 13.27
C HIS A 192 -20.72 -0.08 12.30
N PRO A 193 -19.43 -0.08 12.67
CA PRO A 193 -18.34 -0.60 11.83
C PRO A 193 -18.57 -2.03 11.30
N GLU A 194 -19.27 -2.88 12.07
CA GLU A 194 -19.65 -4.25 11.69
C GLU A 194 -20.71 -4.29 10.59
N GLY A 195 -21.40 -3.18 10.35
CA GLY A 195 -22.33 -2.99 9.23
C GLY A 195 -21.64 -2.68 7.91
N ILE A 196 -20.31 -2.61 7.87
CA ILE A 196 -19.55 -2.58 6.62
C ILE A 196 -19.36 -4.01 6.13
N ILE A 197 -19.83 -4.29 4.92
CA ILE A 197 -19.61 -5.57 4.23
C ILE A 197 -18.36 -5.43 3.34
N PRO A 198 -17.20 -5.99 3.71
CA PRO A 198 -16.00 -5.91 2.90
C PRO A 198 -16.15 -6.72 1.61
N ILE A 199 -15.62 -6.19 0.51
CA ILE A 199 -15.63 -6.85 -0.79
C ILE A 199 -14.33 -7.62 -0.96
N ILE A 200 -14.44 -8.94 -1.01
CA ILE A 200 -13.31 -9.83 -1.26
C ILE A 200 -13.29 -10.13 -2.77
N GLU A 201 -12.10 -10.13 -3.37
CA GLU A 201 -11.92 -10.19 -4.84
C GLU A 201 -12.61 -11.38 -5.52
N ASP A 202 -12.79 -12.47 -4.79
CA ASP A 202 -13.43 -13.70 -5.29
C ASP A 202 -14.95 -13.51 -5.57
N ASN A 203 -15.55 -12.39 -5.15
CA ASN A 203 -16.97 -12.05 -5.35
C ASN A 203 -17.20 -10.79 -6.20
N LYS A 204 -16.26 -10.37 -7.06
CA LYS A 204 -16.39 -9.14 -7.89
C LYS A 204 -17.54 -9.19 -8.91
N GLU A 205 -17.97 -10.37 -9.35
CA GLU A 205 -18.97 -10.53 -10.41
C GLU A 205 -20.41 -10.47 -9.91
N THR A 206 -20.72 -11.11 -8.79
CA THR A 206 -22.06 -11.19 -8.17
C THR A 206 -22.50 -9.90 -7.47
N PHE A 207 -21.77 -8.83 -7.72
CA PHE A 207 -21.72 -7.67 -6.84
C PHE A 207 -22.67 -6.54 -7.23
N PHE A 208 -23.22 -6.58 -8.45
CA PHE A 208 -24.08 -5.53 -9.01
C PHE A 208 -25.19 -6.10 -9.92
N GLU A 209 -25.60 -7.35 -9.67
CA GLU A 209 -26.86 -7.89 -10.22
C GLU A 209 -28.07 -7.37 -9.45
#